data_AF-A0AA85GE36-F1
#
_entry.id   AF-A0AA85GE36-F1
#
_cell.length_a   1.000
_cell.length_b   1.000
_cell.length_c   1.000
_cell.angle_alpha   90.00
_cell.angle_beta   90.00
_cell.angle_gamma   90.00
#
_symmetry.space_group_name_H-M   'P 1'
#
loop_
_entity.id
_entity.type
_entity.pdbx_description
1 polymer ?
#
loop_
_entity_poly.entity_id
_entity_poly.type
_entity_poly.pdbx_seq_one_letter_code
_entity_poly.pdbx_strand_id
1 'polypeptide(L)'
;MNVNFKFNGDIFRQTDGVAMGSPLGPILADIFLAKLENGHLKKIIQEFKFYCRYMDDTFILCKDNISQQDVLRQFNEVHPAIQFTSEEESDGRLAFLDVLLTKRSDGSLRRNMNRKSTWTGQYTHFLSFVPLQYKRNLIKTLSYRIRTICSADVVDNELNTLHNALRENGYPRKFIIKYMIFKVKIGEFQTVKKKSLFMRLQFRGDAAGEILAQRLRRSIQKSFNAGELRLVFSTRPMVTPRLKDEVPRMTTSFCIYQFDCSCGASYIGRSSRNLHFRAREHLPAWLSKGLMRKVNSSILAHLVQTGHSASINQSFSIIYRVSNFLPKLVRLKVLQTAEAVAIRMKKPELCVQKKYLQPLLLPWPTTRSINEQSS
;
A
#
# COMPACT_ATOMS: atom_id res chain seq x y z
N MET A 1 16.38 1.90 13.57
CA MET A 1 14.97 1.75 13.16
C MET A 1 14.40 0.54 13.89
N ASN A 2 13.27 0.65 14.60
CA ASN A 2 12.70 -0.48 15.35
C ASN A 2 11.69 -1.22 14.46
N VAL A 3 12.20 -2.05 13.54
CA VAL A 3 11.35 -2.84 12.63
C VAL A 3 11.06 -4.19 13.26
N ASN A 4 9.77 -4.47 13.48
CA ASN A 4 9.28 -5.74 13.99
C ASN A 4 8.41 -6.42 12.92
N PHE A 5 8.54 -7.73 12.77
CA PHE A 5 7.72 -8.53 11.86
C PHE A 5 7.25 -9.82 12.55
N LYS A 6 6.15 -10.41 12.06
CA LYS A 6 5.58 -11.66 12.59
C LYS A 6 5.83 -12.80 11.62
N PHE A 7 6.36 -13.92 12.10
CA PHE A 7 6.58 -15.13 11.32
C PHE A 7 6.26 -16.35 12.19
N ASN A 8 5.52 -17.33 11.67
CA ASN A 8 5.08 -18.54 12.40
C ASN A 8 4.43 -18.29 13.79
N GLY A 9 3.72 -17.17 13.95
CA GLY A 9 3.07 -16.83 15.22
C GLY A 9 3.91 -15.95 16.14
N ASP A 10 5.23 -15.96 15.97
CA ASP A 10 6.18 -15.23 16.81
C ASP A 10 6.53 -13.85 16.23
N ILE A 11 6.91 -12.94 17.12
CA ILE A 11 7.31 -11.56 16.77
C ILE A 11 8.83 -11.47 16.82
N PHE A 12 9.43 -11.12 15.69
CA PHE A 12 10.86 -10.91 15.52
C PHE A 12 11.17 -9.42 15.38
N ARG A 13 12.33 -9.01 15.89
CA ARG A 13 12.89 -7.68 15.72
C ARG A 13 14.10 -7.78 14.80
N GLN A 14 14.13 -6.96 13.75
CA GLN A 14 15.31 -6.86 12.92
C GLN A 14 16.42 -6.13 13.70
N THR A 15 17.54 -6.81 13.88
CA THR A 15 18.70 -6.31 14.65
C THR A 15 19.78 -5.74 13.76
N ASP A 16 19.84 -6.14 12.49
CA ASP A 16 20.88 -5.74 11.55
C ASP A 16 20.33 -5.40 10.16
N GLY A 17 21.03 -4.49 9.48
CA GLY A 17 20.70 -3.98 8.16
C GLY A 17 19.39 -3.19 8.12
N VAL A 18 18.93 -2.96 6.89
CA VAL A 18 17.66 -2.28 6.62
C VAL A 18 16.67 -3.31 6.07
N ALA A 19 15.43 -3.28 6.56
CA ALA A 19 14.40 -4.22 6.12
C ALA A 19 14.17 -4.12 4.60
N MET A 20 14.36 -5.22 3.88
CA MET A 20 13.94 -5.31 2.48
C MET A 20 12.43 -5.08 2.37
N GLY A 21 12.01 -4.27 1.40
CA GLY A 21 10.61 -3.86 1.26
C GLY A 21 10.18 -2.69 2.17
N SER A 22 11.07 -2.18 3.04
CA SER A 22 10.83 -0.90 3.72
C SER A 22 10.76 0.22 2.67
N PRO A 23 9.73 1.11 2.72
CA PRO A 23 9.66 2.27 1.83
C PRO A 23 10.88 3.20 1.92
N LEU A 24 11.55 3.24 3.07
CA LEU A 24 12.76 4.02 3.28
C LEU A 24 14.04 3.22 3.01
N GLY A 25 13.92 1.90 2.80
CA GLY A 25 15.06 0.99 2.67
C GLY A 25 16.08 1.41 1.61
N PRO A 26 15.64 1.57 0.34
CA PRO A 26 16.49 2.01 -0.75
C PRO A 26 17.24 3.31 -0.47
N ILE A 27 16.54 4.32 0.08
CA ILE A 27 17.12 5.65 0.35
C ILE A 27 18.20 5.56 1.43
N LEU A 28 17.95 4.79 2.49
CA LEU A 28 18.90 4.66 3.60
C LEU A 28 20.17 3.91 3.17
N ALA A 29 20.01 2.85 2.37
CA ALA A 29 21.14 2.14 1.78
C ALA A 29 21.96 3.05 0.87
N ASP A 30 21.29 3.85 0.02
CA ASP A 30 21.94 4.79 -0.89
C ASP A 30 22.70 5.90 -0.14
N ILE A 31 22.11 6.48 0.91
CA ILE A 31 22.78 7.46 1.78
C ILE A 31 24.02 6.86 2.45
N PHE A 32 23.91 5.61 2.92
CA PHE A 32 25.03 4.94 3.57
C PHE A 32 26.19 4.71 2.61
N LEU A 33 25.92 4.17 1.41
CA LEU A 33 26.93 4.00 0.36
C LEU A 33 27.51 5.35 -0.08
N ALA A 34 26.68 6.38 -0.26
CA ALA A 34 27.12 7.73 -0.59
C ALA A 34 28.06 8.32 0.48
N LYS A 35 27.85 8.00 1.76
CA LYS A 35 28.76 8.40 2.84
C LYS A 35 30.13 7.71 2.72
N LEU A 36 30.16 6.43 2.36
CA LEU A 36 31.41 5.71 2.14
C LEU A 36 32.15 6.24 0.91
N GLU A 37 31.42 6.50 -0.18
CA GLU A 37 31.91 7.08 -1.44
C GLU A 37 32.52 8.47 -1.24
N ASN A 38 31.84 9.34 -0.50
CA ASN A 38 32.31 10.71 -0.24
C ASN A 38 33.31 10.81 0.92
N GLY A 39 33.53 9.72 1.65
CA GLY A 39 34.48 9.61 2.75
C GLY A 39 35.71 8.82 2.34
N HIS A 40 35.77 7.57 2.79
CA HIS A 40 36.94 6.69 2.66
C HIS A 40 37.30 6.38 1.20
N LEU A 41 36.31 6.21 0.32
CA LEU A 41 36.56 5.88 -1.09
C LEU A 41 36.83 7.09 -1.98
N LYS A 42 36.66 8.32 -1.46
CA LYS A 42 36.66 9.53 -2.28
C LYS A 42 37.96 9.70 -3.08
N LYS A 43 39.10 9.48 -2.45
CA LYS A 43 40.42 9.61 -3.09
C LYS A 43 40.60 8.58 -4.20
N ILE A 44 40.23 7.33 -3.93
CA ILE A 44 40.32 6.22 -4.89
C ILE A 44 39.41 6.48 -6.09
N ILE A 45 38.16 6.88 -5.84
CA ILE A 45 37.17 7.18 -6.89
C ILE A 45 37.66 8.31 -7.80
N GLN A 46 38.41 9.29 -7.28
CA GLN A 46 38.96 10.39 -8.06
C GLN A 46 40.09 9.98 -9.01
N GLU A 47 40.71 8.81 -8.81
CA GLU A 47 41.76 8.30 -9.71
C GLU A 47 41.17 7.61 -10.96
N PHE A 48 39.91 7.17 -10.88
CA PHE A 48 39.22 6.53 -11.99
C PHE A 48 38.89 7.53 -13.10
N LYS A 49 38.92 7.07 -14.35
CA LYS A 49 38.47 7.86 -15.50
C LYS A 49 36.96 8.11 -15.45
N PHE A 50 36.22 7.15 -14.90
CA PHE A 50 34.78 7.24 -14.74
C PHE A 50 34.33 6.36 -13.58
N TYR A 51 33.37 6.86 -12.81
CA TYR A 51 32.70 6.14 -11.75
C TYR A 51 31.22 6.52 -11.75
N CYS A 52 30.33 5.53 -11.77
CA CYS A 52 28.93 5.75 -11.45
C CYS A 52 28.37 4.58 -10.65
N ARG A 53 27.30 4.84 -9.90
CA ARG A 53 26.59 3.84 -9.11
C ARG A 53 25.10 3.94 -9.36
N TYR A 54 24.45 2.80 -9.51
CA TYR A 54 23.00 2.67 -9.50
C TYR A 54 22.61 1.69 -8.40
N MET A 55 22.11 2.21 -7.28
CA MET A 55 21.84 1.43 -6.07
C MET A 55 23.08 0.64 -5.61
N ASP A 56 23.07 -0.68 -5.77
CA ASP A 56 24.13 -1.62 -5.41
C ASP A 56 25.15 -1.87 -6.53
N ASP A 57 24.82 -1.57 -7.79
CA ASP A 57 25.70 -1.80 -8.93
C ASP A 57 26.61 -0.59 -9.21
N THR A 58 27.92 -0.80 -9.28
CA THR A 58 28.92 0.22 -9.63
C THR A 58 29.54 -0.06 -10.99
N PHE A 59 29.81 1.00 -11.76
CA PHE A 59 30.53 0.93 -13.02
C PHE A 59 31.76 1.81 -12.94
N ILE A 60 32.93 1.22 -13.18
CA ILE A 60 34.22 1.86 -12.99
C ILE A 60 35.04 1.72 -14.28
N LEU A 61 35.61 2.84 -14.75
CA LEU A 61 36.62 2.83 -15.81
C LEU A 61 37.96 3.24 -15.23
N CYS A 62 38.90 2.30 -15.19
CA CYS A 62 40.25 2.49 -14.66
C CYS A 62 41.27 2.79 -15.76
N LYS A 63 42.46 3.21 -15.36
CA LYS A 63 43.65 3.22 -16.24
C LYS A 63 44.28 1.83 -16.25
N ASP A 64 44.99 1.49 -17.32
CA ASP A 64 45.57 0.15 -17.53
C ASP A 64 46.60 -0.24 -16.44
N ASN A 65 47.14 0.72 -15.70
CA ASN A 65 48.10 0.50 -14.62
C ASN A 65 47.45 0.23 -13.25
N ILE A 66 46.12 0.29 -13.13
CA ILE A 66 45.40 0.02 -11.88
C ILE A 66 44.90 -1.42 -11.90
N SER A 67 45.42 -2.25 -10.99
CA SER A 67 44.95 -3.63 -10.82
C SER A 67 43.54 -3.66 -10.24
N GLN A 68 42.65 -4.45 -10.84
CA GLN A 68 41.31 -4.67 -10.31
C GLN A 68 41.33 -5.25 -8.89
N GLN A 69 42.20 -6.22 -8.63
CA GLN A 69 42.25 -6.89 -7.33
C GLN A 69 42.57 -5.90 -6.21
N ASP A 70 43.43 -4.92 -6.50
CA ASP A 70 43.77 -3.86 -5.56
C ASP A 70 42.60 -2.91 -5.32
N VAL A 71 41.82 -2.58 -6.38
CA VAL A 71 40.59 -1.79 -6.24
C VAL A 71 39.55 -2.54 -5.39
N LEU A 72 39.30 -3.80 -5.71
CA LEU A 72 38.34 -4.64 -4.99
C LEU A 72 38.73 -4.79 -3.51
N ARG A 73 40.01 -5.00 -3.24
CA ARG A 73 40.56 -5.06 -1.88
C ARG A 73 40.32 -3.76 -1.12
N GLN A 74 40.69 -2.62 -1.71
CA GLN A 74 40.50 -1.32 -1.07
C GLN A 74 39.01 -1.02 -0.80
N PHE A 75 38.11 -1.39 -1.72
CA PHE A 75 36.67 -1.24 -1.51
C PHE A 75 36.15 -2.10 -0.35
N ASN A 76 36.65 -3.33 -0.22
CA ASN A 76 36.28 -4.25 0.86
C ASN A 76 36.89 -3.90 2.22
N GLU A 77 37.96 -3.11 2.27
CA GLU A 77 38.57 -2.64 3.53
C GLU A 77 37.77 -1.51 4.20
N VAL A 78 36.83 -0.88 3.49
CA VAL A 78 36.13 0.33 3.99
C VAL A 78 35.13 0.03 5.11
N HIS A 79 34.43 -1.09 5.05
CA HIS A 79 33.42 -1.40 6.07
C HIS A 79 33.19 -2.92 6.22
N PRO A 80 33.26 -3.48 7.44
CA PRO A 80 33.20 -4.94 7.66
C PRO A 80 31.86 -5.57 7.26
N ALA A 81 30.77 -4.80 7.26
CA ALA A 81 29.43 -5.29 6.88
C ALA A 81 29.10 -5.14 5.39
N ILE A 82 30.01 -4.60 4.57
CA ILE A 82 29.81 -4.46 3.12
C ILE A 82 30.89 -5.26 2.40
N GLN A 83 30.47 -6.13 1.48
CA GLN A 83 31.37 -6.89 0.63
C GLN A 83 31.02 -6.61 -0.83
N PHE A 84 31.99 -6.07 -1.55
CA PHE A 84 31.97 -5.86 -2.98
C PHE A 84 32.49 -7.10 -3.70
N THR A 85 31.87 -7.37 -4.85
CA THR A 85 32.32 -8.32 -5.86
C THR A 85 32.56 -7.57 -7.17
N SER A 86 33.50 -8.00 -7.99
CA SER A 86 33.78 -7.38 -9.29
C SER A 86 33.64 -8.39 -10.43
N GLU A 87 33.17 -7.90 -11.58
CA GLU A 87 33.13 -8.63 -12.84
C GLU A 87 34.10 -7.94 -13.82
N GLU A 88 34.94 -8.72 -14.52
CA GLU A 88 35.90 -8.22 -15.50
C GLU A 88 35.29 -8.06 -16.88
N GLU A 89 35.80 -7.08 -17.63
CA GLU A 89 35.58 -7.04 -19.07
C GLU A 89 36.19 -8.29 -19.71
N SER A 90 35.37 -9.07 -20.40
CA SER A 90 35.79 -10.28 -21.10
C SER A 90 35.49 -10.13 -22.59
N ASP A 91 36.48 -10.38 -23.45
CA ASP A 91 36.39 -10.25 -24.91
C ASP A 91 35.86 -8.89 -25.39
N GLY A 92 36.26 -7.81 -24.70
CA GLY A 92 35.81 -6.46 -25.01
C GLY A 92 34.35 -6.18 -24.61
N ARG A 93 33.78 -7.00 -23.72
CA ARG A 93 32.37 -6.94 -23.31
C ARG A 93 32.23 -6.88 -21.80
N LEU A 94 31.31 -6.04 -21.36
CA LEU A 94 30.94 -5.93 -19.95
C LEU A 94 29.45 -5.63 -19.83
N ALA A 95 28.76 -6.37 -18.98
CA ALA A 95 27.38 -6.10 -18.65
C ALA A 95 27.31 -5.05 -17.53
N PHE A 96 26.43 -4.07 -17.69
CA PHE A 96 26.07 -3.15 -16.61
C PHE A 96 24.55 -2.94 -16.61
N LEU A 97 23.92 -3.27 -15.48
CA LEU A 97 22.46 -3.40 -15.38
C LEU A 97 21.93 -4.32 -16.50
N ASP A 98 20.95 -3.84 -17.27
CA ASP A 98 20.40 -4.57 -18.40
C ASP A 98 21.02 -4.20 -19.76
N VAL A 99 22.24 -3.65 -19.77
CA VAL A 99 22.94 -3.22 -20.99
C VAL A 99 24.26 -3.97 -21.13
N LEU A 100 24.46 -4.61 -22.28
CA LEU A 100 25.74 -5.20 -22.65
C LEU A 100 26.53 -4.15 -23.43
N LEU A 101 27.63 -3.71 -22.85
CA LEU A 101 28.59 -2.83 -23.49
C LEU A 101 29.60 -3.68 -24.25
N THR A 102 29.88 -3.33 -25.51
CA THR A 102 30.92 -3.97 -26.32
C THR A 102 31.79 -2.91 -26.94
N LYS A 103 33.10 -2.98 -26.72
CA LYS A 103 34.09 -2.12 -27.34
C LYS A 103 34.21 -2.42 -28.83
N ARG A 104 34.10 -1.41 -29.68
CA ARG A 104 34.35 -1.51 -31.12
C ARG A 104 35.81 -1.21 -31.43
N SER A 105 36.25 -1.61 -32.63
CA SER A 105 37.61 -1.35 -33.13
C SER A 105 37.93 0.14 -33.28
N ASP A 106 36.92 0.98 -33.50
CA ASP A 106 37.04 2.44 -33.58
C ASP A 106 37.07 3.12 -32.18
N GLY A 107 37.04 2.34 -31.10
CA GLY A 107 37.00 2.84 -29.73
C GLY A 107 35.61 3.26 -29.25
N SER A 108 34.58 3.22 -30.10
CA SER A 108 33.20 3.51 -29.68
C SER A 108 32.59 2.34 -28.89
N LEU A 109 31.59 2.64 -28.06
CA LEU A 109 30.82 1.61 -27.35
C LEU A 109 29.56 1.23 -28.13
N ARG A 110 29.44 -0.05 -28.44
CA ARG A 110 28.19 -0.66 -28.89
C ARG A 110 27.37 -1.05 -27.66
N ARG A 111 26.12 -0.61 -27.62
CA ARG A 111 25.17 -0.96 -26.56
C ARG A 111 24.19 -1.99 -27.10
N ASN A 112 24.04 -3.09 -26.38
CA ASN A 112 23.01 -4.08 -26.63
C ASN A 112 22.20 -4.36 -25.36
N MET A 113 21.03 -5.00 -25.49
CA MET A 113 20.27 -5.53 -24.37
C MET A 113 21.01 -6.71 -23.73
N ASN A 114 21.32 -6.60 -22.45
CA ASN A 114 21.82 -7.74 -21.67
C ASN A 114 20.63 -8.59 -21.19
N ARG A 115 20.76 -9.91 -21.30
CA ARG A 115 19.79 -10.89 -20.79
C ARG A 115 20.55 -11.84 -19.89
N LYS A 116 20.13 -11.96 -18.63
CA LYS A 116 20.72 -12.93 -17.70
C LYS A 116 20.54 -14.35 -18.24
N SER A 117 21.43 -15.27 -17.84
CA SER A 117 21.35 -16.69 -18.23
C SER A 117 20.01 -17.34 -17.87
N THR A 118 19.32 -16.81 -16.87
CA THR A 118 17.98 -17.25 -16.43
C THR A 118 16.83 -16.69 -17.27
N TRP A 119 17.10 -15.84 -18.26
CA TRP A 119 16.05 -15.27 -19.11
C TRP A 119 15.52 -16.33 -20.08
N THR A 120 14.25 -16.70 -19.93
CA THR A 120 13.57 -17.72 -20.74
C THR A 120 12.76 -17.15 -21.91
N GLY A 121 12.71 -15.82 -22.05
CA GLY A 121 11.81 -15.17 -23.02
C GLY A 121 10.33 -15.23 -22.64
N GLN A 122 10.00 -15.71 -21.44
CA GLN A 122 8.62 -15.82 -20.98
C GLN A 122 8.06 -14.45 -20.60
N TYR A 123 6.94 -14.10 -21.23
CA TYR A 123 6.13 -12.92 -20.91
C TYR A 123 4.71 -13.35 -20.58
N THR A 124 3.84 -12.39 -20.31
CA THR A 124 2.41 -12.68 -20.13
C THR A 124 1.83 -13.26 -21.42
N HIS A 125 1.32 -14.48 -21.39
CA HIS A 125 0.73 -15.12 -22.56
C HIS A 125 -0.45 -14.30 -23.11
N PHE A 126 -0.63 -14.28 -24.44
CA PHE A 126 -1.67 -13.47 -25.07
C PHE A 126 -3.09 -13.86 -24.65
N LEU A 127 -3.32 -15.12 -24.27
CA LEU A 127 -4.63 -15.60 -23.78
C LEU A 127 -4.83 -15.43 -22.28
N SER A 128 -3.83 -14.96 -21.52
CA SER A 128 -3.98 -14.75 -20.07
C SER A 128 -5.11 -13.76 -19.76
N PHE A 129 -5.78 -13.95 -18.63
CA PHE A 129 -6.86 -13.08 -18.12
C PHE A 129 -6.29 -11.76 -17.56
N VAL A 130 -5.64 -10.99 -18.43
CA VAL A 130 -5.18 -9.63 -18.15
C VAL A 130 -5.74 -8.67 -19.21
N PRO A 131 -6.07 -7.42 -18.84
CA PRO A 131 -6.59 -6.45 -19.80
C PRO A 131 -5.66 -6.24 -21.00
N LEU A 132 -6.24 -6.06 -22.18
CA LEU A 132 -5.50 -5.87 -23.44
C LEU A 132 -4.52 -4.68 -23.38
N GLN A 133 -4.78 -3.70 -22.52
CA GLN A 133 -3.90 -2.56 -22.30
C GLN A 133 -2.52 -2.98 -21.77
N TYR A 134 -2.45 -3.94 -20.84
CA TYR A 134 -1.18 -4.44 -20.32
C TYR A 134 -0.40 -5.18 -21.41
N LYS A 135 -1.07 -6.03 -22.18
CA LYS A 135 -0.48 -6.75 -23.32
C LYS A 135 0.07 -5.79 -24.38
N ARG A 136 -0.66 -4.72 -24.68
CA ARG A 136 -0.23 -3.65 -25.58
C ARG A 136 0.97 -2.88 -25.03
N ASN A 137 0.93 -2.51 -23.76
CA ASN A 137 1.97 -1.71 -23.12
C ASN A 137 3.27 -2.49 -22.98
N LEU A 138 3.21 -3.81 -22.74
CA LEU A 138 4.38 -4.68 -22.75
C LEU A 138 5.19 -4.50 -24.04
N ILE A 139 4.53 -4.66 -25.20
CA ILE A 139 5.17 -4.53 -26.51
C ILE A 139 5.79 -3.15 -26.68
N LYS A 140 5.02 -2.10 -26.35
CA LYS A 140 5.48 -0.70 -26.47
C LYS A 140 6.69 -0.41 -25.58
N THR A 141 6.66 -0.85 -24.33
CA THR A 141 7.73 -0.59 -23.37
C THR A 141 9.02 -1.30 -23.78
N LEU A 142 8.93 -2.58 -24.16
CA LEU A 142 10.10 -3.34 -24.60
C LEU A 142 10.67 -2.80 -25.90
N SER A 143 9.81 -2.49 -26.87
CA SER A 143 10.24 -1.95 -28.17
C SER A 143 10.82 -0.54 -28.05
N TYR A 144 10.26 0.30 -27.17
CA TYR A 144 10.79 1.61 -26.85
C TYR A 144 12.17 1.50 -26.21
N ARG A 145 12.28 0.65 -25.18
CA ARG A 145 13.52 0.41 -24.46
C ARG A 145 14.65 -0.05 -25.38
N ILE A 146 14.39 -0.98 -26.30
CA ILE A 146 15.38 -1.42 -27.29
C ILE A 146 15.90 -0.23 -28.11
N ARG A 147 15.00 0.62 -28.64
CA ARG A 147 15.37 1.78 -29.46
C ARG A 147 16.12 2.86 -28.68
N THR A 148 15.82 3.03 -27.40
CA THR A 148 16.48 4.04 -26.56
C THR A 148 17.88 3.60 -26.12
N ILE A 149 18.06 2.32 -25.82
CA ILE A 149 19.30 1.80 -25.23
C ILE A 149 20.28 1.32 -26.30
N CYS A 150 19.81 0.57 -27.30
CA CYS A 150 20.69 -0.11 -28.24
C CYS A 150 21.32 0.85 -29.25
N SER A 151 22.51 0.53 -29.71
CA SER A 151 23.14 1.22 -30.84
C SER A 151 22.40 0.88 -32.15
N ALA A 152 22.39 1.83 -33.10
CA ALA A 152 21.56 1.77 -34.31
C ALA A 152 21.73 0.49 -35.15
N ASP A 153 22.96 -0.03 -35.20
CA ASP A 153 23.35 -1.27 -35.87
C ASP A 153 22.74 -2.54 -35.26
N VAL A 154 22.31 -2.50 -34.00
CA VAL A 154 21.81 -3.66 -33.25
C VAL A 154 20.29 -3.62 -33.05
N VAL A 155 19.68 -2.44 -33.18
CA VAL A 155 18.26 -2.21 -32.90
C VAL A 155 17.37 -3.19 -33.68
N ASP A 156 17.58 -3.36 -34.98
CA ASP A 156 16.71 -4.21 -35.79
C ASP A 156 16.83 -5.69 -35.40
N ASN A 157 18.04 -6.16 -35.08
CA ASN A 157 18.25 -7.52 -34.59
C ASN A 157 17.51 -7.77 -33.27
N GLU A 158 17.63 -6.84 -32.32
CA GLU A 158 16.97 -6.95 -31.02
C GLU A 158 15.44 -6.85 -31.11
N LEU A 159 14.93 -6.03 -32.03
CA LEU A 159 13.51 -5.96 -32.31
C LEU A 159 12.98 -7.26 -32.93
N ASN A 160 13.78 -7.92 -33.77
CA ASN A 160 13.43 -9.24 -34.30
C ASN A 160 13.43 -10.31 -33.21
N THR A 161 14.42 -10.29 -32.30
CA THR A 161 14.43 -11.17 -31.12
C THR A 161 13.19 -10.97 -30.25
N LEU A 162 12.82 -9.71 -29.97
CA LEU A 162 11.60 -9.40 -29.23
C LEU A 162 10.34 -9.87 -29.96
N HIS A 163 10.28 -9.66 -31.29
CA HIS A 163 9.16 -10.12 -32.10
C HIS A 163 8.97 -11.64 -32.00
N ASN A 164 10.06 -12.41 -32.07
CA ASN A 164 10.02 -13.86 -31.96
C ASN A 164 9.60 -14.32 -30.56
N ALA A 165 10.16 -13.74 -29.50
CA ALA A 165 9.75 -14.03 -28.13
C ALA A 165 8.25 -13.74 -27.92
N LEU A 166 7.73 -12.61 -28.41
CA LEU A 166 6.30 -12.31 -28.31
C LEU A 166 5.43 -13.31 -29.09
N ARG A 167 5.89 -13.79 -30.25
CA ARG A 167 5.19 -14.83 -31.02
C ARG A 167 5.12 -16.15 -30.25
N GLU A 168 6.20 -16.56 -29.60
CA GLU A 168 6.24 -17.75 -28.75
C GLU A 168 5.29 -17.62 -27.55
N ASN A 169 5.08 -16.39 -27.05
CA ASN A 169 4.08 -16.09 -26.02
C ASN A 169 2.63 -15.94 -26.57
N GLY A 170 2.37 -16.36 -27.80
CA GLY A 170 1.03 -16.42 -28.40
C GLY A 170 0.49 -15.10 -28.95
N TYR A 171 1.31 -14.05 -29.08
CA TYR A 171 0.83 -12.76 -29.58
C TYR A 171 0.59 -12.79 -31.10
N PRO A 172 -0.56 -12.30 -31.60
CA PRO A 172 -0.83 -12.23 -33.03
C PRO A 172 0.14 -11.30 -33.76
N ARG A 173 0.69 -11.72 -34.91
CA ARG A 173 1.67 -10.95 -35.70
C ARG A 173 1.22 -9.52 -36.01
N LYS A 174 -0.04 -9.34 -36.44
CA LYS A 174 -0.61 -8.00 -36.71
C LYS A 174 -0.66 -7.13 -35.46
N PHE A 175 -0.88 -7.72 -34.28
CA PHE A 175 -0.91 -7.01 -33.01
C PHE A 175 0.51 -6.53 -32.63
N ILE A 176 1.51 -7.41 -32.78
CA ILE A 176 2.92 -7.08 -32.51
C ILE A 176 3.39 -5.92 -33.38
N ILE A 177 3.28 -6.05 -34.71
CA ILE A 177 3.74 -5.04 -35.67
C ILE A 177 3.08 -3.68 -35.37
N LYS A 178 1.76 -3.66 -35.16
CA LYS A 178 1.00 -2.44 -34.88
C LYS A 178 1.51 -1.67 -33.67
N TYR A 179 1.97 -2.36 -32.63
CA TYR A 179 2.39 -1.74 -31.37
C TYR A 179 3.92 -1.65 -31.19
N MET A 180 4.69 -2.30 -32.06
CA MET A 180 6.14 -2.09 -32.17
C MET A 180 6.49 -0.77 -32.86
N ILE A 181 5.60 -0.21 -33.69
CA ILE A 181 5.81 1.08 -34.36
C ILE A 181 5.91 2.18 -33.31
N PHE A 182 7.08 2.80 -33.23
CA PHE A 182 7.28 4.00 -32.42
C PHE A 182 6.70 5.21 -33.15
N LYS A 183 5.70 5.86 -32.55
CA LYS A 183 5.26 7.18 -33.01
C LYS A 183 6.02 8.22 -32.22
N VAL A 184 6.85 9.01 -32.91
CA VAL A 184 7.41 10.23 -32.33
C VAL A 184 6.24 11.07 -31.85
N LYS A 185 6.22 11.43 -30.56
CA LYS A 185 5.27 12.43 -30.07
C LYS A 185 5.62 13.73 -30.78
N ILE A 186 4.83 14.09 -31.78
CA ILE A 186 4.78 15.48 -32.29
C ILE A 186 4.48 16.33 -31.05
N GLY A 187 5.30 17.35 -30.81
CA GLY A 187 5.25 18.18 -29.61
C GLY A 187 3.81 18.56 -29.27
N GLU A 188 3.45 18.45 -27.99
CA GLU A 188 2.13 18.85 -27.51
C GLU A 188 1.98 20.36 -27.77
N PHE A 189 1.14 20.73 -28.74
CA PHE A 189 0.74 22.12 -28.92
C PHE A 189 0.14 22.62 -27.60
N GLN A 190 0.60 23.76 -27.09
CA GLN A 190 0.03 24.37 -25.90
C GLN A 190 -1.45 24.63 -26.13
N THR A 191 -2.29 23.85 -25.48
CA THR A 191 -3.73 24.00 -25.46
C THR A 191 -4.16 24.19 -24.01
N VAL A 192 -5.22 24.97 -23.78
CA VAL A 192 -5.75 25.19 -22.43
C VAL A 192 -6.10 23.83 -21.80
N LYS A 193 -5.62 23.61 -20.58
CA LYS A 193 -5.84 22.35 -19.86
C LYS A 193 -7.34 22.12 -19.67
N LYS A 194 -7.84 20.97 -20.14
CA LYS A 194 -9.25 20.59 -19.99
C LYS A 194 -9.63 20.43 -18.51
N LYS A 195 -10.85 20.82 -18.16
CA LYS A 195 -11.41 20.65 -16.81
C LYS A 195 -11.70 19.17 -16.57
N SER A 196 -11.12 18.57 -15.53
CA SER A 196 -11.38 17.17 -15.19
C SER A 196 -12.80 17.00 -14.64
N LEU A 197 -13.58 16.14 -15.30
CA LEU A 197 -14.93 15.76 -14.89
C LEU A 197 -14.90 14.31 -14.38
N PHE A 198 -15.43 14.07 -13.18
CA PHE A 198 -15.43 12.73 -12.59
C PHE A 198 -16.83 12.13 -12.65
N MET A 199 -16.92 10.87 -13.09
CA MET A 199 -18.16 10.12 -13.09
C MET A 199 -17.92 8.72 -12.56
N ARG A 200 -18.72 8.30 -11.58
CA ARG A 200 -18.63 6.97 -10.97
C ARG A 200 -19.68 6.05 -11.60
N LEU A 201 -19.25 4.88 -12.07
CA LEU A 201 -20.12 3.87 -12.69
C LEU A 201 -19.91 2.51 -12.02
N GLN A 202 -20.91 1.65 -12.09
CA GLN A 202 -20.75 0.27 -11.62
C GLN A 202 -19.96 -0.55 -12.64
N PHE A 203 -18.95 -1.29 -12.19
CA PHE A 203 -18.20 -2.19 -13.07
C PHE A 203 -19.08 -3.37 -13.49
N ARG A 204 -19.18 -3.63 -14.80
CA ARG A 204 -19.98 -4.69 -15.41
C ARG A 204 -19.14 -5.64 -16.28
N GLY A 205 -17.83 -5.68 -16.04
CA GLY A 205 -16.86 -6.42 -16.85
C GLY A 205 -16.11 -5.52 -17.83
N ASP A 206 -14.94 -5.99 -18.27
CA ASP A 206 -13.98 -5.20 -19.06
C ASP A 206 -14.55 -4.78 -20.42
N ALA A 207 -15.17 -5.71 -21.16
CA ALA A 207 -15.73 -5.44 -22.48
C ALA A 207 -16.83 -4.37 -22.43
N ALA A 208 -17.80 -4.54 -21.52
CA ALA A 208 -18.88 -3.58 -21.33
C ALA A 208 -18.36 -2.23 -20.80
N GLY A 209 -17.41 -2.26 -19.87
CA GLY A 209 -16.77 -1.06 -19.30
C GLY A 209 -16.00 -0.25 -20.36
N GLU A 210 -15.24 -0.91 -21.24
CA GLU A 210 -14.48 -0.26 -22.31
C GLU A 210 -15.41 0.38 -23.34
N ILE A 211 -16.45 -0.34 -23.78
CA ILE A 211 -17.45 0.19 -24.73
C ILE A 211 -18.16 1.42 -24.14
N LEU A 212 -18.63 1.31 -22.88
CA LEU A 212 -19.33 2.40 -22.21
C LEU A 212 -18.41 3.61 -22.02
N ALA A 213 -17.17 3.38 -21.59
CA ALA A 213 -16.19 4.45 -21.42
C ALA A 213 -15.86 5.13 -22.74
N GLN A 214 -15.73 4.38 -23.83
CA GLN A 214 -15.45 4.94 -25.14
C GLN A 214 -16.63 5.78 -25.65
N ARG A 215 -17.86 5.30 -25.49
CA ARG A 215 -19.08 6.03 -25.87
C ARG A 215 -19.22 7.34 -25.10
N LEU A 216 -19.06 7.29 -23.77
CA LEU A 216 -19.16 8.47 -22.91
C LEU A 216 -18.06 9.49 -23.22
N ARG A 217 -16.81 9.05 -23.38
CA ARG A 217 -15.71 9.96 -23.76
C ARG A 217 -15.94 10.61 -25.12
N ARG A 218 -16.41 9.85 -26.13
CA ARG A 218 -16.76 10.41 -27.45
C ARG A 218 -17.89 11.42 -27.35
N SER A 219 -18.92 11.14 -26.54
CA SER A 219 -20.05 12.05 -26.33
C SER A 219 -19.59 13.37 -25.67
N ILE A 220 -18.81 13.28 -24.59
CA ILE A 220 -18.26 14.47 -23.92
C ILE A 220 -17.31 15.24 -24.83
N GLN A 221 -16.47 14.56 -25.61
CA GLN A 221 -15.58 15.24 -26.54
C GLN A 221 -16.34 16.02 -27.62
N LYS A 222 -17.50 15.53 -28.07
CA LYS A 222 -18.38 16.22 -29.03
C LYS A 222 -19.16 17.37 -28.39
N SER A 223 -19.79 17.13 -27.24
CA SER A 223 -20.72 18.11 -26.63
C SER A 223 -20.05 19.10 -25.68
N PHE A 224 -18.91 18.74 -25.10
CA PHE A 224 -18.20 19.54 -24.10
C PHE A 224 -16.67 19.33 -24.20
N ASN A 225 -16.08 19.83 -25.29
CA ASN A 225 -14.67 19.64 -25.61
C ASN A 225 -13.71 20.21 -24.53
N ALA A 226 -14.16 21.17 -23.74
CA ALA A 226 -13.42 21.76 -22.61
C ALA A 226 -13.26 20.79 -21.42
N GLY A 227 -14.00 19.69 -21.37
CA GLY A 227 -13.95 18.70 -20.29
C GLY A 227 -13.15 17.45 -20.63
N GLU A 228 -12.41 16.93 -19.65
CA GLU A 228 -11.80 15.61 -19.68
C GLU A 228 -12.56 14.67 -18.75
N LEU A 229 -13.32 13.73 -19.32
CA LEU A 229 -14.08 12.75 -18.54
C LEU A 229 -13.18 11.65 -17.96
N ARG A 230 -13.13 11.57 -16.63
CA ARG A 230 -12.48 10.54 -15.83
C ARG A 230 -13.53 9.63 -15.22
N LEU A 231 -13.63 8.42 -15.77
CA LEU A 231 -14.56 7.40 -15.29
C LEU A 231 -13.91 6.57 -14.19
N VAL A 232 -14.63 6.44 -13.08
CA VAL A 232 -14.25 5.59 -11.96
C VAL A 232 -15.24 4.43 -11.89
N PHE A 233 -14.77 3.23 -12.20
CA PHE A 233 -15.60 2.04 -12.06
C PHE A 233 -15.51 1.53 -10.62
N SER A 234 -16.65 1.45 -9.94
CA SER A 234 -16.74 0.79 -8.65
C SER A 234 -17.25 -0.63 -8.81
N THR A 235 -16.49 -1.57 -8.30
CA THR A 235 -16.92 -2.94 -8.04
C THR A 235 -17.62 -3.00 -6.69
N ARG A 236 -18.54 -3.95 -6.53
CA ARG A 236 -18.91 -4.44 -5.20
C ARG A 236 -18.03 -5.66 -4.94
N PRO A 237 -17.45 -5.82 -3.74
CA PRO A 237 -16.72 -7.03 -3.42
C PRO A 237 -17.69 -8.23 -3.53
N MET A 238 -17.42 -9.18 -4.42
CA MET A 238 -18.21 -10.42 -4.52
C MET A 238 -17.98 -11.33 -3.31
N VAL A 239 -16.77 -11.27 -2.75
CA VAL A 239 -16.39 -11.95 -1.53
C VAL A 239 -15.64 -10.91 -0.71
N THR A 240 -16.04 -10.69 0.55
CA THR A 240 -15.21 -9.99 1.53
C THR A 240 -14.43 -11.06 2.29
N PRO A 241 -13.28 -11.51 1.79
CA PRO A 241 -12.54 -12.54 2.50
C PRO A 241 -12.13 -11.93 3.84
N ARG A 242 -12.52 -12.57 4.95
CA ARG A 242 -12.00 -12.25 6.28
C ARG A 242 -10.56 -12.76 6.34
N LEU A 243 -9.66 -12.14 5.55
CA LEU A 243 -8.23 -12.47 5.48
C LEU A 243 -7.46 -12.02 6.73
N LYS A 244 -8.14 -11.36 7.66
CA LYS A 244 -7.55 -10.87 8.90
C LYS A 244 -8.20 -11.61 10.05
N ASP A 245 -7.36 -12.05 10.98
CA ASP A 245 -7.79 -12.66 12.23
C ASP A 245 -8.82 -11.77 12.94
N GLU A 246 -9.78 -12.41 13.58
CA GLU A 246 -10.72 -11.70 14.43
C GLU A 246 -9.96 -11.08 15.61
N VAL A 247 -9.93 -9.75 15.60
CA VAL A 247 -9.25 -8.98 16.62
C VAL A 247 -10.04 -9.13 17.95
N PRO A 248 -9.39 -9.44 19.09
CA PRO A 248 -10.09 -9.63 20.36
C PRO A 248 -11.01 -8.46 20.69
N ARG A 249 -12.25 -8.75 21.11
CA ARG A 249 -13.31 -7.74 21.35
C ARG A 249 -12.84 -6.58 22.21
N MET A 250 -12.06 -6.86 23.25
CA MET A 250 -11.55 -5.86 24.20
C MET A 250 -10.54 -4.86 23.59
N THR A 251 -9.97 -5.17 22.42
CA THR A 251 -9.10 -4.27 21.66
C THR A 251 -9.87 -3.43 20.62
N THR A 252 -11.19 -3.32 20.78
CA THR A 252 -11.99 -2.43 19.95
C THR A 252 -11.92 -0.99 20.45
N SER A 253 -11.60 -0.06 19.55
CA SER A 253 -11.64 1.39 19.76
C SER A 253 -12.84 2.05 19.07
N PHE A 254 -13.23 3.26 19.48
CA PHE A 254 -14.38 4.01 18.94
C PHE A 254 -15.67 3.18 18.97
N CYS A 255 -16.00 2.70 20.16
CA CYS A 255 -17.17 1.86 20.39
C CYS A 255 -18.06 2.40 21.52
N ILE A 256 -19.34 2.03 21.43
CA ILE A 256 -20.30 2.10 22.52
C ILE A 256 -20.31 0.73 23.18
N TYR A 257 -20.06 0.69 24.48
CA TYR A 257 -20.06 -0.53 25.27
C TYR A 257 -21.20 -0.50 26.28
N GLN A 258 -21.69 -1.70 26.61
CA GLN A 258 -22.58 -1.95 27.74
C GLN A 258 -21.77 -2.62 28.83
N PHE A 259 -22.01 -2.21 30.07
CA PHE A 259 -21.64 -2.97 31.25
C PHE A 259 -22.91 -3.56 31.86
N ASP A 260 -22.85 -4.84 32.21
CA ASP A 260 -23.94 -5.57 32.85
C ASP A 260 -23.44 -6.16 34.17
N CYS A 261 -24.16 -5.85 35.25
CA CYS A 261 -23.91 -6.39 36.58
C CYS A 261 -24.70 -7.69 36.79
N SER A 262 -24.25 -8.53 37.71
CA SER A 262 -24.96 -9.76 38.09
C SER A 262 -26.35 -9.51 38.67
N CYS A 263 -26.62 -8.31 39.21
CA CYS A 263 -27.95 -7.93 39.70
C CYS A 263 -28.88 -7.35 38.63
N GLY A 264 -28.49 -7.38 37.34
CA GLY A 264 -29.28 -6.82 36.24
C GLY A 264 -29.08 -5.33 35.99
N ALA A 265 -28.40 -4.61 36.89
CA ALA A 265 -28.06 -3.21 36.67
C ALA A 265 -27.12 -3.05 35.48
N SER A 266 -27.44 -2.13 34.58
CA SER A 266 -26.67 -1.89 33.35
C SER A 266 -26.17 -0.45 33.24
N TYR A 267 -25.06 -0.28 32.52
CA TYR A 267 -24.45 1.00 32.16
C TYR A 267 -24.11 1.02 30.68
N ILE A 268 -24.29 2.16 30.02
CA ILE A 268 -23.83 2.38 28.65
C ILE A 268 -22.86 3.54 28.64
N GLY A 269 -21.72 3.33 27.98
CA GLY A 269 -20.74 4.37 27.79
C GLY A 269 -20.03 4.27 26.44
N ARG A 270 -19.32 5.33 26.09
CA ARG A 270 -18.45 5.37 24.91
C ARG A 270 -16.97 5.28 25.24
N SER A 271 -16.19 4.74 24.29
CA SER A 271 -14.73 4.79 24.32
C SER A 271 -14.16 5.11 22.94
N SER A 272 -13.34 6.16 22.85
CA SER A 272 -12.52 6.45 21.66
C SER A 272 -11.26 5.57 21.59
N ARG A 273 -10.85 4.98 22.71
CA ARG A 273 -9.68 4.09 22.86
C ARG A 273 -10.10 2.64 23.04
N ASN A 274 -9.11 1.76 23.15
CA ASN A 274 -9.31 0.34 23.46
C ASN A 274 -10.23 0.13 24.67
N LEU A 275 -11.28 -0.68 24.48
CA LEU A 275 -12.26 -1.01 25.51
C LEU A 275 -11.61 -1.62 26.75
N HIS A 276 -10.56 -2.43 26.59
CA HIS A 276 -9.80 -3.02 27.70
C HIS A 276 -9.34 -1.97 28.71
N PHE A 277 -8.68 -0.91 28.24
CA PHE A 277 -8.21 0.16 29.13
C PHE A 277 -9.39 0.91 29.75
N ARG A 278 -10.47 1.11 29.01
CA ARG A 278 -11.67 1.76 29.55
C ARG A 278 -12.33 0.93 30.64
N ALA A 279 -12.45 -0.39 30.47
CA ALA A 279 -12.99 -1.30 31.46
C ALA A 279 -12.14 -1.32 32.73
N ARG A 280 -10.80 -1.28 32.61
CA ARG A 280 -9.88 -1.18 33.77
C ARG A 280 -10.03 0.11 34.57
N GLU A 281 -10.51 1.20 33.97
CA GLU A 281 -10.81 2.43 34.71
C GLU A 281 -12.06 2.28 35.58
N HIS A 282 -13.01 1.45 35.15
CA HIS A 282 -14.20 1.11 35.92
C HIS A 282 -13.94 0.02 36.97
N LEU A 283 -13.01 -0.89 36.68
CA LEU A 283 -12.63 -2.02 37.53
C LEU A 283 -11.14 -1.92 37.93
N PRO A 284 -10.81 -1.04 38.89
CA PRO A 284 -9.43 -0.89 39.33
C PRO A 284 -8.97 -2.09 40.17
N ALA A 285 -7.69 -2.45 40.08
CA ALA A 285 -7.11 -3.62 40.75
C ALA A 285 -7.15 -3.57 42.29
N TRP A 286 -7.43 -2.40 42.89
CA TRP A 286 -7.61 -2.30 44.33
C TRP A 286 -8.97 -2.84 44.79
N LEU A 287 -9.99 -2.85 43.92
CA LEU A 287 -11.33 -3.32 44.25
C LEU A 287 -11.31 -4.82 44.59
N SER A 288 -10.53 -5.60 43.83
CA SER A 288 -10.30 -7.02 44.11
C SER A 288 -9.42 -7.28 45.33
N LYS A 289 -8.76 -6.25 45.87
CA LYS A 289 -7.90 -6.34 47.07
C LYS A 289 -8.59 -5.82 48.34
N GLY A 290 -9.88 -5.47 48.27
CA GLY A 290 -10.65 -4.97 49.43
C GLY A 290 -10.22 -3.60 49.95
N LEU A 291 -9.42 -2.83 49.20
CA LEU A 291 -8.96 -1.51 49.59
C LEU A 291 -9.94 -0.44 49.12
N MET A 292 -10.27 0.57 49.93
CA MET A 292 -11.17 1.65 49.51
C MET A 292 -10.40 2.89 49.05
N ARG A 293 -10.65 3.34 47.82
CA ARG A 293 -10.09 4.58 47.24
C ARG A 293 -11.19 5.41 46.57
N LYS A 294 -10.81 6.57 46.02
CA LYS A 294 -11.72 7.51 45.34
C LYS A 294 -12.54 6.82 44.25
N VAL A 295 -13.86 6.98 44.32
CA VAL A 295 -14.84 6.43 43.37
C VAL A 295 -15.12 7.45 42.27
N ASN A 296 -14.72 7.15 41.04
CA ASN A 296 -14.79 8.07 39.90
C ASN A 296 -15.77 7.63 38.79
N SER A 297 -16.50 6.53 38.96
CA SER A 297 -17.45 6.06 37.94
C SER A 297 -18.70 5.45 38.57
N SER A 298 -19.84 5.54 37.87
CA SER A 298 -21.11 5.00 38.36
C SER A 298 -21.10 3.47 38.46
N ILE A 299 -20.39 2.78 37.55
CA ILE A 299 -20.13 1.34 37.65
C ILE A 299 -19.40 1.03 38.97
N LEU A 300 -18.31 1.73 39.25
CA LEU A 300 -17.51 1.49 40.45
C LEU A 300 -18.31 1.81 41.73
N ALA A 301 -19.09 2.90 41.73
CA ALA A 301 -19.95 3.26 42.85
C ALA A 301 -20.97 2.16 43.16
N HIS A 302 -21.60 1.61 42.12
CA HIS A 302 -22.56 0.52 42.25
C HIS A 302 -21.90 -0.76 42.81
N LEU A 303 -20.74 -1.16 42.30
CA LEU A 303 -20.03 -2.35 42.78
C LEU A 303 -19.59 -2.23 44.24
N VAL A 304 -19.13 -1.05 44.66
CA VAL A 304 -18.76 -0.78 46.05
C VAL A 304 -19.98 -0.84 46.98
N GLN A 305 -21.11 -0.28 46.56
CA GLN A 305 -22.34 -0.26 47.37
C GLN A 305 -22.99 -1.63 47.52
N THR A 306 -22.94 -2.44 46.47
CA THR A 306 -23.61 -3.76 46.43
C THR A 306 -22.70 -4.92 46.82
N GLY A 307 -21.38 -4.70 46.87
CA GLY A 307 -20.40 -5.78 47.10
C GLY A 307 -20.27 -6.77 45.93
N HIS A 308 -20.85 -6.47 44.77
CA HIS A 308 -20.78 -7.34 43.61
C HIS A 308 -19.38 -7.35 42.99
N SER A 309 -19.01 -8.50 42.40
CA SER A 309 -17.78 -8.66 41.62
C SER A 309 -18.09 -8.63 40.12
N ALA A 310 -17.18 -8.08 39.32
CA ALA A 310 -17.32 -7.98 37.88
C ALA A 310 -16.01 -8.34 37.17
N SER A 311 -16.11 -9.09 36.08
CA SER A 311 -14.98 -9.49 35.24
C SER A 311 -14.97 -8.70 33.95
N ILE A 312 -13.81 -8.19 33.52
CA ILE A 312 -13.67 -7.36 32.33
C ILE A 312 -14.22 -8.06 31.07
N ASN A 313 -13.97 -9.36 30.91
CA ASN A 313 -14.34 -10.09 29.70
C ASN A 313 -15.82 -10.52 29.68
N GLN A 314 -16.45 -10.62 30.84
CA GLN A 314 -17.84 -11.08 30.97
C GLN A 314 -18.81 -9.92 31.11
N SER A 315 -18.46 -8.92 31.90
CA SER A 315 -19.35 -7.81 32.26
C SER A 315 -19.36 -6.69 31.21
N PHE A 316 -18.47 -6.70 30.21
CA PHE A 316 -18.43 -5.68 29.16
C PHE A 316 -18.73 -6.25 27.78
N SER A 317 -19.71 -5.65 27.10
CA SER A 317 -20.08 -6.01 25.72
C SER A 317 -20.06 -4.77 24.81
N ILE A 318 -19.84 -4.98 23.50
CA ILE A 318 -19.87 -3.89 22.51
C ILE A 318 -21.24 -3.85 21.86
N ILE A 319 -21.92 -2.70 21.97
CA ILE A 319 -23.22 -2.45 21.35
C ILE A 319 -23.02 -1.97 19.91
N TYR A 320 -22.09 -1.03 19.70
CA TYR A 320 -21.90 -0.38 18.42
C TYR A 320 -20.43 0.00 18.20
N ARG A 321 -19.95 -0.18 16.98
CA ARG A 321 -18.61 0.24 16.55
C ARG A 321 -18.71 1.26 15.44
N VAL A 322 -18.10 2.42 15.64
CA VAL A 322 -18.05 3.46 14.61
C VAL A 322 -17.13 3.02 13.48
N SER A 323 -17.61 3.17 12.24
CA SER A 323 -16.85 2.85 11.03
C SER A 323 -15.47 3.52 11.02
N ASN A 324 -14.45 2.73 10.68
CA ASN A 324 -13.06 3.21 10.56
C ASN A 324 -12.85 4.05 9.29
N PHE A 325 -13.78 4.03 8.32
CA PHE A 325 -13.67 4.77 7.07
C PHE A 325 -14.01 6.27 7.21
N LEU A 326 -14.55 6.68 8.35
CA LEU A 326 -14.92 8.07 8.62
C LEU A 326 -13.70 8.86 9.16
N PRO A 327 -13.56 10.15 8.82
CA PRO A 327 -12.57 11.03 9.42
C PRO A 327 -12.69 11.09 10.96
N LYS A 328 -11.58 11.27 11.68
CA LYS A 328 -11.53 11.24 13.16
C LYS A 328 -12.55 12.19 13.82
N LEU A 329 -12.71 13.40 13.29
CA LEU A 329 -13.68 14.39 13.79
C LEU A 329 -15.12 13.90 13.65
N VAL A 330 -15.46 13.30 12.50
CA VAL A 330 -16.80 12.73 12.25
C VAL A 330 -17.04 11.55 13.18
N ARG A 331 -16.03 10.70 13.40
CA ARG A 331 -16.14 9.54 14.30
C ARG A 331 -16.45 9.95 15.74
N LEU A 332 -15.84 11.03 16.24
CA LEU A 332 -16.11 11.54 17.58
C LEU A 332 -17.56 12.03 17.71
N LYS A 333 -18.07 12.77 16.72
CA LYS A 333 -19.48 13.21 16.70
C LYS A 333 -20.44 12.03 16.66
N VAL A 334 -20.22 11.08 15.76
CA VAL A 334 -21.04 9.85 15.65
C VAL A 334 -21.02 9.07 16.97
N LEU A 335 -19.88 8.99 17.64
CA LEU A 335 -19.75 8.31 18.93
C LEU A 335 -20.61 8.99 20.02
N GLN A 336 -20.64 10.32 20.06
CA GLN A 336 -21.48 11.08 20.99
C GLN A 336 -22.98 10.85 20.72
N THR A 337 -23.39 10.95 19.45
CA THR A 337 -24.79 10.74 19.05
C THR A 337 -25.23 9.31 19.30
N ALA A 338 -24.40 8.31 18.95
CA ALA A 338 -24.71 6.90 19.14
C ALA A 338 -24.84 6.51 20.62
N GLU A 339 -24.01 7.08 21.51
CA GLU A 339 -24.15 6.90 22.95
C GLU A 339 -25.49 7.41 23.46
N ALA A 340 -25.87 8.64 23.09
CA ALA A 340 -27.13 9.25 23.51
C ALA A 340 -28.35 8.44 23.02
N VAL A 341 -28.31 7.97 21.77
CA VAL A 341 -29.35 7.09 21.20
C VAL A 341 -29.41 5.76 21.96
N ALA A 342 -28.26 5.12 22.23
CA ALA A 342 -28.21 3.85 22.95
C ALA A 342 -28.76 3.96 24.38
N ILE A 343 -28.40 5.04 25.11
CA ILE A 343 -28.92 5.32 26.45
C ILE A 343 -30.44 5.54 26.40
N ARG A 344 -30.97 6.28 25.42
CA ARG A 344 -32.40 6.53 25.25
C ARG A 344 -33.18 5.24 24.95
N MET A 345 -32.65 4.38 24.08
CA MET A 345 -33.30 3.14 23.67
C MET A 345 -33.29 2.07 24.76
N LYS A 346 -32.12 1.84 25.39
CA LYS A 346 -31.96 0.75 26.38
C LYS A 346 -32.24 1.15 27.82
N LYS A 347 -32.32 2.45 28.11
CA LYS A 347 -32.61 3.01 29.44
C LYS A 347 -31.79 2.35 30.58
N PRO A 348 -30.45 2.32 30.53
CA PRO A 348 -29.60 1.70 31.58
C PRO A 348 -29.69 2.40 32.94
N GLU A 349 -29.73 1.65 34.03
CA GLU A 349 -29.93 2.18 35.40
C GLU A 349 -28.79 3.06 35.90
N LEU A 350 -27.54 2.69 35.60
CA LEU A 350 -26.34 3.32 36.17
C LEU A 350 -25.90 4.60 35.42
N CYS A 351 -26.62 5.01 34.39
CA CYS A 351 -26.31 6.22 33.62
C CYS A 351 -26.91 7.47 34.29
N VAL A 352 -26.08 8.16 35.09
CA VAL A 352 -26.45 9.40 35.81
C VAL A 352 -26.91 10.52 34.86
N GLN A 353 -26.47 10.50 33.59
CA GLN A 353 -26.86 11.45 32.55
C GLN A 353 -28.36 11.50 32.28
N LYS A 354 -29.13 10.46 32.67
CA LYS A 354 -30.60 10.48 32.66
C LYS A 354 -31.18 11.62 33.52
N LYS A 355 -30.50 12.03 34.60
CA LYS A 355 -30.97 13.08 35.52
C LYS A 355 -30.89 14.49 34.92
N TYR A 356 -30.07 14.69 33.89
CA TYR A 356 -29.80 16.01 33.29
C TYR A 356 -30.35 16.15 31.86
N LEU A 357 -30.96 15.11 31.30
CA LEU A 357 -31.60 15.16 29.99
C LEU A 357 -33.01 15.73 30.16
N GLN A 358 -33.17 17.04 29.95
CA GLN A 358 -34.49 17.59 29.64
C GLN A 358 -35.01 16.88 28.37
N PRO A 359 -36.19 16.26 28.40
CA PRO A 359 -36.76 15.65 27.22
C PRO A 359 -37.11 16.75 26.21
N LEU A 360 -36.36 16.85 25.11
CA LEU A 360 -36.83 17.56 23.93
C LEU A 360 -38.08 16.83 23.42
N LEU A 361 -39.24 17.45 23.62
CA LEU A 361 -40.52 17.09 23.01
C LEU A 361 -40.44 17.39 21.51
N LEU A 362 -39.74 16.54 20.78
CA LEU A 362 -39.79 16.51 19.32
C LEU A 362 -40.83 15.47 18.91
N PRO A 363 -41.69 15.77 17.90
CA PRO A 363 -42.67 14.83 17.38
C PRO A 363 -41.96 13.73 16.60
N TRP A 364 -41.47 12.71 17.30
CA TRP A 364 -40.95 11.51 16.68
C TRP A 364 -42.13 10.63 16.24
N PRO A 365 -42.10 10.03 15.03
CA PRO A 365 -43.15 9.13 14.60
C PRO A 365 -43.19 7.90 15.52
N THR A 366 -44.32 7.71 16.19
CA THR A 366 -44.60 6.51 16.97
C THR A 366 -44.76 5.32 16.04
N THR A 367 -44.07 4.22 16.33
CA THR A 367 -44.31 2.92 15.70
C THR A 367 -45.72 2.48 16.06
N ARG A 368 -46.65 2.56 15.10
CA ARG A 368 -47.96 1.92 15.21
C ARG A 368 -47.73 0.40 15.33
N SER A 369 -48.25 -0.19 16.40
CA SER A 369 -48.40 -1.63 16.53
C SER A 369 -49.31 -2.11 15.40
N ILE A 370 -48.80 -3.04 14.61
CA ILE A 370 -49.49 -3.67 13.50
C ILE A 370 -50.29 -4.85 14.06
N ASN A 371 -51.59 -4.84 13.75
CA ASN A 371 -52.57 -5.94 13.73
C ASN A 371 -53.27 -6.37 15.02
N GLU A 372 -54.48 -5.85 15.21
CA GLU A 372 -55.68 -6.66 15.45
C GLU A 372 -56.84 -6.06 14.64
N GLN A 373 -57.14 -6.66 13.48
CA GLN A 373 -58.47 -6.64 12.88
C GLN A 373 -58.67 -7.96 12.14
N SER A 374 -59.31 -8.91 12.83
CA SER A 374 -60.05 -10.01 12.24
C SER A 374 -61.52 -9.76 12.53
N SER A 375 -62.26 -9.29 11.52
CA SER A 375 -63.71 -9.39 11.39
C SER A 375 -64.02 -9.51 9.91
#